data_AF-A0A388QB50-F1
#
_entry.id   AF-A0A388QB50-F1
#
_cell.length_a   1.000
_cell.length_b   1.000
_cell.length_c   1.000
_cell.angle_alpha   90.00
_cell.angle_beta   90.00
_cell.angle_gamma   90.00
#
_symmetry.space_group_name_H-M   'P 1'
#
loop_
_entity.id
_entity.type
_entity.pdbx_description
1 polymer ?
#
loop_
_entity_poly.entity_id
_entity_poly.type
_entity_poly.pdbx_seq_one_letter_code
_entity_poly.pdbx_strand_id
1 'polypeptide(L)'
;MLRNRMLNELLHENIPVILHEDDLNSMCFSVENRSPYLDSRLIDFMYSVPAEYLIQNGLWQISLRESLKGVLNEQVRLDRTRKASTHLSPL
;
A
#
# COMPACT_ATOMS: atom_id res chain seq x y z
N MET A 1 13.38 -15.89 1.12
CA MET A 1 13.79 -14.81 2.05
C MET A 1 12.84 -13.60 2.00
N LEU A 2 12.57 -13.00 0.82
CA LEU A 2 11.70 -11.82 0.71
C LEU A 2 10.27 -12.03 1.24
N ARG A 3 9.62 -13.14 0.90
CA ARG A 3 8.24 -13.46 1.30
C ARG A 3 8.05 -13.54 2.82
N ASN A 4 9.00 -14.13 3.55
CA ASN A 4 8.96 -14.18 5.01
C ASN A 4 9.17 -12.80 5.63
N ARG A 5 10.06 -11.97 5.06
CA ARG A 5 10.24 -10.59 5.50
C ARG A 5 8.93 -9.79 5.36
N MET A 6 8.25 -9.92 4.21
CA MET A 6 6.96 -9.26 3.98
C MET A 6 5.87 -9.71 4.96
N LEU A 7 5.83 -11.00 5.35
CA LEU A 7 4.89 -11.47 6.36
C LEU A 7 5.23 -10.93 7.76
N ASN A 8 6.51 -10.82 8.11
CA ASN A 8 6.91 -10.24 9.38
C ASN A 8 6.53 -8.75 9.46
N GLU A 9 6.74 -7.99 8.38
CA GLU A 9 6.26 -6.61 8.25
C GLU A 9 4.75 -6.49 8.53
N LEU A 10 3.98 -7.38 7.92
CA LEU A 10 2.53 -7.37 7.97
C LEU A 10 1.97 -7.79 9.34
N LEU A 11 2.58 -8.78 9.98
CA LEU A 11 1.98 -9.46 11.14
C LEU A 11 2.64 -9.10 12.48
N HIS A 12 3.91 -8.69 12.47
CA HIS A 12 4.70 -8.59 13.70
C HIS A 12 5.46 -7.27 13.87
N GLU A 13 5.69 -6.51 12.79
CA GLU A 13 6.55 -5.32 12.83
C GLU A 13 5.74 -4.03 12.57
N ASN A 14 5.91 -3.41 11.40
CA ASN A 14 5.45 -2.04 11.18
C ASN A 14 3.92 -1.91 11.06
N ILE A 15 3.26 -2.85 10.36
CA ILE A 15 1.83 -2.70 10.05
C ILE A 15 0.95 -2.72 11.31
N PRO A 16 1.11 -3.64 12.29
CA PRO A 16 0.29 -3.63 13.50
C PRO A 16 0.38 -2.32 14.29
N VAL A 17 1.58 -1.76 14.42
CA VAL A 17 1.80 -0.50 15.14
C VAL A 17 1.13 0.67 14.40
N ILE A 18 1.34 0.76 13.08
CA ILE A 18 0.75 1.83 12.26
C ILE A 18 -0.78 1.77 12.31
N LEU A 19 -1.37 0.58 12.21
CA LEU A 19 -2.83 0.43 12.25
C LEU A 19 -3.42 0.80 13.60
N HIS A 20 -2.73 0.49 14.70
CA HIS A 20 -3.19 0.88 16.03
C HIS A 20 -3.26 2.41 16.17
N GLU A 21 -2.20 3.10 15.76
CA GLU A 21 -2.16 4.57 15.81
C GLU A 21 -3.18 5.20 14.84
N ASP A 22 -3.33 4.66 13.63
CA ASP A 22 -4.27 5.18 12.62
C ASP A 22 -5.73 5.00 13.03
N ASP A 23 -6.05 3.88 13.71
CA ASP A 23 -7.37 3.62 14.29
C ASP A 23 -7.68 4.59 15.44
N LEU A 24 -6.75 4.78 16.38
CA LEU A 24 -6.90 5.74 17.47
C LEU A 24 -7.10 7.18 16.95
N ASN A 25 -6.31 7.58 15.95
CA ASN A 25 -6.43 8.90 15.34
C ASN A 25 -7.80 9.09 14.67
N SER A 26 -8.27 8.09 13.93
CA SER A 26 -9.56 8.18 13.22
C SER A 26 -10.74 8.17 14.18
N MET A 27 -10.71 7.31 15.20
CA MET A 27 -11.74 7.23 16.24
C MET A 27 -11.81 8.49 17.12
N CYS A 28 -10.69 9.19 17.32
CA CYS A 28 -10.67 10.49 18.00
C CYS A 28 -11.62 11.50 17.32
N PHE A 29 -11.78 11.40 16.00
CA PHE A 29 -12.71 12.21 15.21
C PHE A 29 -14.01 11.48 14.85
N SER A 30 -14.30 10.34 15.49
CA SER A 30 -15.45 9.48 15.17
C SER A 30 -15.54 9.08 13.69
N VAL A 31 -14.38 9.00 13.02
CA VAL A 31 -14.27 8.56 11.62
C VAL A 31 -13.87 7.10 11.61
N GLU A 32 -14.58 6.31 10.81
CA GLU A 32 -14.19 4.94 10.54
C GLU A 32 -13.12 4.90 9.45
N ASN A 33 -11.97 4.30 9.77
CA ASN A 33 -10.90 4.08 8.81
C ASN A 33 -10.94 2.63 8.30
N ARG A 34 -10.80 2.46 6.98
CA ARG A 34 -10.78 1.15 6.32
C ARG A 34 -9.57 1.13 5.39
N SER A 35 -8.70 0.13 5.56
CA SER A 35 -7.49 -0.04 4.73
C SER A 35 -7.75 -1.08 3.62
N PRO A 36 -8.14 -0.68 2.39
CA PRO A 36 -8.66 -1.62 1.39
C PRO A 36 -7.60 -2.60 0.88
N TYR A 37 -6.32 -2.22 0.94
CA TYR A 37 -5.20 -3.06 0.54
C TYR A 37 -4.82 -4.13 1.59
N LEU A 38 -5.42 -4.09 2.78
CA LEU A 38 -5.22 -5.07 3.85
C LEU A 38 -6.39 -6.07 3.95
N ASP A 39 -7.18 -6.24 2.88
CA ASP A 39 -8.15 -7.33 2.77
C ASP A 39 -7.42 -8.69 2.71
N SER A 40 -7.86 -9.65 3.52
CA SER A 40 -7.21 -10.97 3.63
C SER A 40 -7.20 -11.73 2.30
N ARG A 41 -8.27 -11.65 1.50
CA ARG A 41 -8.34 -12.32 0.20
C ARG A 41 -7.37 -11.69 -0.80
N LEU A 42 -7.21 -10.37 -0.75
CA LEU A 42 -6.23 -9.68 -1.58
C LEU A 42 -4.80 -10.07 -1.17
N ILE A 43 -4.52 -10.14 0.13
CA ILE A 43 -3.21 -10.56 0.64
C ILE A 43 -2.90 -12.00 0.20
N ASP A 44 -3.85 -12.93 0.38
CA ASP A 44 -3.70 -14.33 -0.03
C ASP A 44 -3.43 -14.45 -1.54
N PHE A 45 -4.20 -13.72 -2.35
CA PHE A 45 -3.97 -13.64 -3.79
C PHE A 45 -2.57 -13.11 -4.11
N MET A 46 -2.17 -11.98 -3.53
CA MET A 46 -0.87 -11.37 -3.78
C MET A 46 0.31 -12.23 -3.30
N TYR A 47 0.09 -13.11 -2.31
CA TYR A 47 1.11 -14.06 -1.87
C TYR A 47 1.34 -15.17 -2.89
N SER A 48 0.29 -15.55 -3.64
CA SER A 48 0.39 -16.53 -4.73
C SER A 48 1.09 -15.99 -5.98
N VAL A 49 1.14 -14.66 -6.16
CA VAL A 49 1.79 -14.01 -7.30
C VAL A 49 3.32 -14.18 -7.21
N PRO A 50 4.02 -14.58 -8.30
CA PRO A 50 5.48 -14.66 -8.30
C PRO A 50 6.16 -13.32 -8.03
N ALA A 51 7.31 -13.33 -7.34
CA ALA A 51 7.98 -12.11 -6.87
C ALA A 51 8.47 -11.21 -8.01
N GLU A 52 8.74 -11.80 -9.18
CA GLU A 52 9.14 -11.15 -10.43
C GLU A 52 8.07 -10.16 -10.95
N TYR A 53 6.82 -10.32 -10.51
CA TYR A 53 5.70 -9.42 -10.86
C TYR A 53 5.44 -8.33 -9.81
N LEU A 54 6.24 -8.26 -8.75
CA LEU A 54 6.11 -7.22 -7.72
C LEU A 54 6.99 -6.00 -8.02
N ILE A 55 8.17 -6.24 -8.58
CA ILE A 55 9.15 -5.21 -8.93
C ILE A 55 9.71 -5.51 -10.32
N GLN A 56 9.59 -4.56 -11.24
CA GLN A 56 10.11 -4.69 -12.61
C GLN A 56 10.71 -3.36 -13.06
N ASN A 57 11.87 -3.39 -13.72
CA ASN A 57 12.54 -2.21 -14.29
C ASN A 57 12.75 -1.05 -13.26
N GLY A 58 12.95 -1.40 -11.98
CA GLY A 58 13.06 -0.42 -10.89
C GLY A 58 11.75 0.30 -10.57
N LEU A 59 10.60 -0.27 -10.93
CA LEU A 59 9.26 0.16 -10.54
C LEU A 59 8.67 -0.86 -9.57
N TRP A 60 8.15 -0.35 -8.46
CA TRP A 60 7.39 -1.12 -7.47
C TRP A 60 5.90 -1.10 -7.82
N GLN A 61 5.16 -2.10 -7.33
CA GLN A 61 3.71 -2.22 -7.52
C GLN A 61 3.30 -2.28 -9.00
N ILE A 62 4.11 -2.90 -9.86
CA ILE A 62 3.83 -2.93 -11.31
C ILE A 62 2.48 -3.58 -11.61
N SER A 63 2.12 -4.65 -10.90
CA SER A 63 0.81 -5.32 -11.05
C SER A 63 -0.37 -4.39 -10.75
N LEU A 64 -0.26 -3.52 -9.73
CA LEU A 64 -1.28 -2.51 -9.41
C LEU A 64 -1.29 -1.38 -10.43
N ARG A 65 -0.11 -0.94 -10.90
CA ARG A 65 -0.02 0.11 -11.93
C ARG A 65 -0.63 -0.35 -13.24
N GLU A 66 -0.44 -1.61 -13.62
CA GLU A 66 -1.02 -2.15 -14.85
C GLU A 66 -2.53 -2.38 -14.72
N SER A 67 -3.03 -2.82 -13.56
CA SER A 67 -4.48 -2.96 -13.35
C SER A 67 -5.25 -1.64 -13.43
N LEU A 68 -4.58 -0.51 -13.19
CA LEU A 68 -5.16 0.84 -13.26
C LEU A 68 -5.00 1.52 -14.63
N LYS A 69 -4.44 0.83 -15.64
CA LYS A 69 -4.27 1.38 -16.99
C LYS A 69 -5.62 1.75 -17.60
N GLY A 70 -5.74 2.99 -18.08
CA GLY A 70 -7.01 3.52 -18.59
C GLY A 70 -8.04 3.92 -17.53
N VAL A 71 -7.77 3.68 -16.24
CA VAL A 71 -8.58 4.16 -15.11
C VAL A 71 -7.92 5.38 -14.47
N LEU A 72 -6.61 5.30 -14.22
CA LEU A 72 -5.82 6.39 -13.64
C LEU A 72 -5.09 7.18 -14.73
N ASN A 73 -4.91 8.48 -14.50
CA ASN A 73 -4.08 9.33 -15.37
C ASN A 73 -2.66 8.75 -15.50
N GLU A 74 -2.18 8.61 -16.74
CA GLU A 74 -0.89 7.98 -17.06
C GLU A 74 0.31 8.68 -16.40
N GLN A 75 0.28 10.00 -16.25
CA GLN A 75 1.36 10.74 -15.58
C GLN A 75 1.47 10.36 -14.11
N VAL A 76 0.35 10.12 -13.44
CA VAL A 76 0.32 9.67 -12.03
C VAL A 76 0.64 8.17 -11.95
N ARG A 77 0.05 7.36 -12.83
CA ARG A 77 0.19 5.90 -12.85
C ARG A 77 1.63 5.45 -13.07
N LEU A 78 2.39 6.19 -13.89
CA LEU A 78 3.78 5.90 -14.23
C LEU A 78 4.79 6.76 -13.44
N ASP A 79 4.33 7.62 -12.54
CA ASP A 79 5.21 8.41 -11.69
C ASP A 79 6.09 7.50 -10.81
N ARG A 80 7.39 7.73 -10.86
CA ARG A 80 8.41 6.98 -10.09
C ARG A 80 8.70 7.64 -8.75
N THR A 81 8.28 8.89 -8.58
CA THR A 81 8.51 9.66 -7.36
C THR A 81 7.45 9.30 -6.32
N ARG A 82 7.88 9.11 -5.07
CA ARG A 82 6.97 8.99 -3.95
C ARG A 82 6.61 10.41 -3.52
N LYS A 83 5.43 10.87 -3.91
CA LYS A 83 4.87 12.12 -3.37
C LYS A 83 4.33 11.79 -1.99
N ALA A 84 4.97 12.31 -0.95
CA ALA A 84 4.35 12.35 0.36
C ALA A 84 3.07 13.18 0.23
N SER A 85 1.99 12.75 0.91
CA SER A 85 0.76 13.53 1.05
C SER A 85 1.01 14.71 2.00
N THR A 86 1.95 15.58 1.65
CA THR A 86 2.20 16.84 2.33
C THR A 86 1.41 17.93 1.60
N HIS A 87 0.08 17.89 1.72
CA HIS A 87 -0.72 19.10 1.58
C HIS A 87 -0.94 19.68 2.97
N LEU A 88 0.14 20.19 3.57
CA LEU A 88 0.01 21.26 4.55
C LEU A 88 -0.14 22.54 3.72
N SER A 89 -1.38 22.94 3.48
CA SER A 89 -1.65 24.34 3.16
C SER A 89 -1.04 25.19 4.28
N PRO A 90 -0.13 26.14 3.98
CA PRO A 90 0.33 27.06 5.00
C PRO A 90 -0.90 27.83 5.51
N LEU A 91 -1.09 27.83 6.84
CA LEU A 91 -2.01 28.74 7.51
C LEU A 91 -1.60 30.18 7.28
#